data_AF-A0A2P7QMC9-F1
#
_entry.id   AF-A0A2P7QMC9-F1
#
_cell.length_a   1.000
_cell.length_b   1.000
_cell.length_c   1.000
_cell.angle_alpha   90.00
_cell.angle_beta   90.00
_cell.angle_gamma   90.00
#
_symmetry.space_group_name_H-M   'P 1'
#
loop_
_entity.id
_entity.type
_entity.pdbx_description
1 polymer ?
#
loop_
_entity_poly.entity_id
_entity_poly.type
_entity_poly.pdbx_seq_one_letter_code
_entity_poly.pdbx_strand_id
1 'polypeptide(L)'
;MFKSMKIPRKLGLSFLMICASAAIVMIVFFVNITMISTSTDRNNLSQSIHAKALALETSILRQNSQFRGFLVTGDATYLKSYDEGRDEYDRTSTELEALLTEPAQKDALLKSREETLAWRKQWGDRLIAAVKSGQRESAQAEVRAAGKAVLTSAAVLPLRDIREAQVKLIDENSARQESAISTARIVLVLGAIALIGIAIMLAMMLTRMIARPVTRLTGTMADLAAGKNDIAVPDTDRADELGDMAKAVLVFRDAAVAQEKATAEKVRSEAAQQQVVSDLAAALGKMSAGDLTVTLKNFPGEYRKLEEDFNAALGALRETMGSIALATGNIHGGSGEISQASDDLSRRTEQQAASLEETAAAMTQITATVQNSAAGAGEANKLVRATQADAKESSKVVGDAVAAMAEIEKSSQEITKIIEVIDKIAFQTNLLALNASVEAAHAGEAGRAFAVVANEVRALAQRSADAAQEIGTLISNSSKQVEGGVSLVGEAGKALTRIIGSVDEVSGLVSQIAMAADQQSSALAQVNTAITEMDKVTQQNAAMVEESNAAARSLSDEATGLASLVGRFNTGADAGRASRTAPARTLRSVGAR
;
A
#
# COMPACT_ATOMS: atom_id res chain seq x y z
N MET A 1 -65.29 20.38 -13.10
CA MET A 1 -65.18 19.00 -12.56
C MET A 1 -64.60 18.96 -11.13
N PHE A 2 -63.49 19.63 -10.82
CA PHE A 2 -62.89 19.59 -9.46
C PHE A 2 -63.69 20.33 -8.36
N LYS A 3 -64.46 21.37 -8.68
CA LYS A 3 -65.27 22.11 -7.69
C LYS A 3 -66.42 21.30 -7.09
N SER A 4 -66.91 20.26 -7.79
CA SER A 4 -68.04 19.41 -7.36
C SER A 4 -67.60 18.05 -6.81
N MET A 5 -66.30 17.78 -6.74
CA MET A 5 -65.78 16.54 -6.15
C MET A 5 -65.77 16.58 -4.62
N LYS A 6 -65.94 15.42 -4.00
CA LYS A 6 -65.78 15.21 -2.57
C LYS A 6 -64.33 15.36 -2.09
N ILE A 7 -64.10 15.90 -0.89
CA ILE A 7 -62.76 16.16 -0.32
C ILE A 7 -61.85 14.91 -0.33
N PRO A 8 -62.28 13.71 0.12
CA PRO A 8 -61.43 12.53 0.12
C PRO A 8 -60.95 12.12 -1.28
N ARG A 9 -61.80 12.31 -2.31
CA ARG A 9 -61.42 12.05 -3.70
C ARG A 9 -60.38 13.06 -4.22
N LYS A 10 -60.44 14.32 -3.79
CA LYS A 10 -59.42 15.33 -4.16
C LYS A 10 -58.07 15.01 -3.54
N LEU A 11 -58.04 14.65 -2.26
CA LEU A 11 -56.84 14.23 -1.56
C LEU A 11 -56.26 12.94 -2.17
N GLY A 12 -57.11 11.94 -2.42
CA GLY A 12 -56.72 10.69 -3.05
C GLY A 12 -56.11 10.88 -4.44
N LEU A 13 -56.73 11.68 -5.32
CA LEU A 13 -56.17 11.99 -6.65
C LEU A 13 -54.84 12.76 -6.57
N SER A 14 -54.71 13.70 -5.63
CA SER A 14 -53.47 14.45 -5.44
C SER A 14 -52.33 13.55 -4.97
N PHE A 15 -52.61 12.65 -4.03
CA PHE A 15 -51.63 11.68 -3.54
C PHE A 15 -51.25 10.67 -4.62
N LEU A 16 -52.23 10.17 -5.38
CA LEU A 16 -52.00 9.22 -6.47
C LEU A 16 -51.18 9.85 -7.60
N MET A 17 -51.38 11.14 -7.91
CA MET A 17 -50.57 11.88 -8.88
C MET A 17 -49.11 12.02 -8.41
N ILE A 18 -48.88 12.31 -7.12
CA ILE A 18 -47.53 12.35 -6.54
C ILE A 18 -46.86 10.98 -6.62
N CYS A 19 -47.53 9.92 -6.15
CA CYS A 19 -47.00 8.55 -6.21
C CYS A 19 -46.69 8.10 -7.64
N ALA A 20 -47.57 8.38 -8.60
CA ALA A 20 -47.35 8.05 -10.01
C ALA A 20 -46.13 8.79 -10.59
N SER A 21 -45.97 10.08 -10.29
CA SER A 21 -44.81 10.85 -10.73
C SER A 21 -43.49 10.35 -10.11
N ALA A 22 -43.50 10.01 -8.83
CA ALA A 22 -42.34 9.42 -8.15
C ALA A 22 -41.97 8.04 -8.71
N ALA A 23 -42.97 7.21 -9.04
CA ALA A 23 -42.76 5.90 -9.65
C ALA A 23 -42.09 6.00 -11.03
N ILE A 24 -42.50 6.98 -11.86
CA ILE A 24 -41.87 7.21 -13.18
C ILE A 24 -40.39 7.59 -13.01
N VAL A 25 -40.08 8.50 -12.09
CA VAL A 25 -38.68 8.90 -11.81
C VAL A 25 -37.85 7.71 -11.33
N MET A 26 -38.41 6.87 -10.44
CA MET A 26 -37.75 5.64 -9.97
C MET A 26 -37.49 4.64 -11.09
N ILE A 27 -38.44 4.43 -12.02
CA ILE A 27 -38.25 3.51 -13.15
C ILE A 27 -37.11 4.00 -14.05
N VAL A 28 -37.08 5.29 -14.39
CA VAL A 28 -36.01 5.85 -15.23
C VAL A 28 -34.67 5.76 -14.52
N PHE A 29 -34.62 6.05 -13.22
CA PHE A 29 -33.40 5.92 -12.42
C PHE A 29 -32.89 4.47 -12.38
N PHE A 30 -33.80 3.50 -12.17
CA PHE A 30 -33.47 2.07 -12.17
C PHE A 30 -32.87 1.62 -13.50
N VAL A 31 -33.48 1.99 -14.63
CA VAL A 31 -32.96 1.66 -15.97
C VAL A 31 -31.56 2.23 -16.20
N ASN A 32 -31.31 3.47 -15.77
CA ASN A 32 -29.98 4.08 -15.86
C ASN A 32 -28.95 3.34 -15.00
N ILE A 33 -29.30 2.96 -13.77
CA ILE A 33 -28.41 2.18 -12.90
C ILE A 33 -28.07 0.82 -13.51
N THR A 34 -29.05 0.12 -14.09
CA THR A 34 -28.81 -1.18 -14.75
C THR A 34 -27.90 -1.02 -15.97
N MET A 35 -28.07 0.05 -16.75
CA MET A 35 -27.18 0.35 -17.88
C MET A 35 -25.74 0.64 -17.44
N ILE A 36 -25.57 1.39 -16.34
CA ILE A 36 -24.25 1.70 -15.77
C ILE A 36 -23.58 0.41 -15.26
N SER A 37 -24.31 -0.41 -14.52
CA SER A 37 -23.80 -1.70 -14.00
C SER A 37 -23.34 -2.62 -15.12
N THR A 38 -24.19 -2.83 -16.14
CA THR A 38 -23.84 -3.72 -17.27
C THR A 38 -22.68 -3.19 -18.11
N SER A 39 -22.55 -1.88 -18.27
CA SER A 39 -21.40 -1.27 -18.95
C SER A 39 -20.12 -1.41 -18.12
N THR A 40 -20.22 -1.30 -16.79
CA THR A 40 -19.10 -1.51 -15.85
C THR A 40 -18.61 -2.96 -15.89
N ASP A 41 -19.52 -3.94 -15.89
CA ASP A 41 -19.17 -5.36 -15.95
C ASP A 41 -18.44 -5.70 -17.27
N ARG A 42 -18.93 -5.16 -18.39
CA ARG A 42 -18.28 -5.29 -19.71
C ARG A 42 -16.90 -4.64 -19.72
N ASN A 43 -16.77 -3.46 -19.14
CA ASN A 43 -15.49 -2.76 -19.06
C ASN A 43 -14.47 -3.54 -18.21
N ASN A 44 -14.90 -4.07 -17.06
CA ASN A 44 -14.07 -4.90 -16.20
C ASN A 44 -13.59 -6.18 -16.91
N LEU A 45 -14.48 -6.84 -17.67
CA LEU A 45 -14.11 -7.98 -18.50
C LEU A 45 -13.07 -7.59 -19.56
N SER A 46 -13.30 -6.49 -20.30
CA SER A 46 -12.35 -6.00 -21.30
C SER A 46 -10.98 -5.64 -20.71
N GLN A 47 -10.94 -5.02 -19.52
CA GLN A 47 -9.71 -4.74 -18.79
C GLN A 47 -8.98 -6.02 -18.38
N SER A 48 -9.71 -7.05 -17.91
CA SER A 48 -9.14 -8.35 -17.56
C SER A 48 -8.52 -9.06 -18.78
N ILE A 49 -9.21 -9.05 -19.92
CA ILE A 49 -8.71 -9.60 -21.19
C ILE A 49 -7.45 -8.83 -21.64
N HIS A 50 -7.49 -7.49 -21.62
CA HIS A 50 -6.35 -6.64 -21.97
C HIS A 50 -5.12 -6.93 -21.08
N ALA A 51 -5.32 -6.97 -19.77
CA ALA A 51 -4.24 -7.22 -18.80
C ALA A 51 -3.61 -8.60 -18.99
N LYS A 52 -4.42 -9.65 -19.21
CA LYS A 52 -3.89 -11.00 -19.47
C LYS A 52 -3.16 -11.07 -20.80
N ALA A 53 -3.66 -10.45 -21.86
CA ALA A 53 -2.96 -10.39 -23.15
C ALA A 53 -1.61 -9.65 -23.02
N LEU A 54 -1.55 -8.58 -22.24
CA LEU A 54 -0.29 -7.87 -21.93
C LEU A 54 0.67 -8.73 -21.10
N ALA A 55 0.17 -9.50 -20.14
CA ALA A 55 0.99 -10.43 -19.36
C ALA A 55 1.60 -11.52 -20.25
N LEU A 56 0.85 -12.05 -21.21
CA LEU A 56 1.37 -13.00 -22.20
C LEU A 56 2.48 -12.40 -23.07
N GLU A 57 2.26 -11.20 -23.60
CA GLU A 57 3.26 -10.46 -24.39
C GLU A 57 4.54 -10.24 -23.57
N THR A 58 4.38 -9.79 -22.32
CA THR A 58 5.50 -9.55 -21.39
C THR A 58 6.26 -10.85 -21.10
N SER A 59 5.55 -11.96 -20.88
CA SER A 59 6.17 -13.27 -20.63
C SER A 59 6.95 -13.79 -21.84
N ILE A 60 6.48 -13.57 -23.08
CA ILE A 60 7.23 -13.92 -24.30
C ILE A 60 8.49 -13.06 -24.41
N LEU A 61 8.38 -11.74 -24.18
CA LEU A 61 9.53 -10.84 -24.24
C LEU A 61 10.55 -11.14 -23.14
N ARG A 62 10.10 -11.48 -21.94
CA ARG A 62 10.94 -11.95 -20.83
C ARG A 62 11.69 -13.21 -21.24
N GLN A 63 11.00 -14.24 -21.75
CA GLN A 63 11.64 -15.46 -22.26
C GLN A 63 12.71 -15.15 -23.31
N ASN A 64 12.40 -14.33 -24.33
CA ASN A 64 13.38 -13.95 -25.35
C ASN A 64 14.60 -13.20 -24.76
N SER A 65 14.38 -12.27 -23.82
CA SER A 65 15.47 -11.54 -23.16
C SER A 65 16.36 -12.45 -22.32
N GLN A 66 15.76 -13.30 -21.49
CA GLN A 66 16.48 -14.21 -20.60
C GLN A 66 17.24 -15.29 -21.38
N PHE A 67 16.61 -15.83 -22.43
CA PHE A 67 17.26 -16.72 -23.39
C PHE A 67 18.51 -16.08 -24.00
N ARG A 68 18.40 -14.84 -24.49
CA ARG A 68 19.55 -14.11 -25.07
C ARG A 68 20.64 -13.85 -24.04
N GLY A 69 20.28 -13.47 -22.82
CA GLY A 69 21.21 -13.30 -21.71
C GLY A 69 22.01 -14.58 -21.47
N PHE A 70 21.33 -15.71 -21.29
CA PHE A 70 21.96 -17.02 -21.14
C PHE A 70 22.84 -17.40 -22.33
N LEU A 71 22.38 -17.16 -23.56
CA LEU A 71 23.12 -17.47 -24.78
C LEU A 71 24.44 -16.70 -24.84
N VAL A 72 24.46 -15.45 -24.41
CA VAL A 72 25.64 -14.59 -24.40
C VAL A 72 26.60 -14.97 -23.26
N THR A 73 26.10 -15.06 -22.03
CA THR A 73 26.94 -15.19 -20.83
C THR A 73 27.28 -16.64 -20.47
N GLY A 74 26.40 -17.59 -20.81
CA GLY A 74 26.43 -18.96 -20.29
C GLY A 74 26.00 -19.07 -18.82
N ASP A 75 25.53 -17.99 -18.20
CA ASP A 75 25.15 -17.96 -16.79
C ASP A 75 23.75 -18.57 -16.58
N ALA A 76 23.70 -19.69 -15.87
CA ALA A 76 22.47 -20.42 -15.61
C ALA A 76 21.43 -19.64 -14.78
N THR A 77 21.80 -18.53 -14.11
CA THR A 77 20.85 -17.70 -13.34
C THR A 77 19.72 -17.14 -14.21
N TYR A 78 19.99 -16.86 -15.49
CA TYR A 78 18.99 -16.39 -16.47
C TYR A 78 17.89 -17.43 -16.75
N LEU A 79 18.20 -18.73 -16.59
CA LEU A 79 17.26 -19.80 -16.92
C LEU A 79 16.07 -19.85 -15.97
N LYS A 80 16.26 -19.47 -14.70
CA LYS A 80 15.15 -19.40 -13.74
C LYS A 80 14.03 -18.48 -14.24
N SER A 81 14.36 -17.25 -14.65
CA SER A 81 13.38 -16.28 -15.14
C SER A 81 12.84 -16.62 -16.54
N TYR A 82 13.58 -17.39 -17.34
CA TYR A 82 13.08 -17.98 -18.58
C TYR A 82 11.98 -19.01 -18.28
N ASP A 83 12.25 -19.97 -17.39
CA ASP A 83 11.31 -21.04 -17.03
C ASP A 83 10.07 -20.48 -16.33
N GLU A 84 10.22 -19.53 -15.39
CA GLU A 84 9.09 -18.83 -14.78
C GLU A 84 8.24 -18.07 -15.83
N GLY A 85 8.88 -17.44 -16.82
CA GLY A 85 8.19 -16.82 -17.97
C GLY A 85 7.43 -17.81 -18.82
N ARG A 86 7.97 -19.02 -18.96
CA ARG A 86 7.35 -20.11 -19.70
C ARG A 86 6.07 -20.59 -19.03
N ASP A 87 6.16 -20.91 -17.74
CA ASP A 87 5.06 -21.44 -16.95
C ASP A 87 3.95 -20.39 -16.75
N GLU A 88 4.32 -19.12 -16.53
CA GLU A 88 3.38 -18.01 -16.45
C GLU A 88 2.61 -17.83 -17.77
N TYR A 89 3.30 -17.89 -18.92
CA TYR A 89 2.64 -17.82 -20.22
C TYR A 89 1.64 -18.95 -20.42
N ASP A 90 2.02 -20.20 -20.12
CA ASP A 90 1.16 -21.37 -20.35
C ASP A 90 -0.11 -21.32 -19.49
N ARG A 91 0.03 -20.94 -18.22
CA ARG A 91 -1.10 -20.73 -17.31
C ARG A 91 -2.00 -19.58 -17.79
N THR A 92 -1.43 -18.40 -18.01
CA THR A 92 -2.21 -17.20 -18.38
C THR A 92 -2.86 -17.38 -19.75
N SER A 93 -2.28 -18.16 -20.66
CA SER A 93 -2.87 -18.41 -21.97
C SER A 93 -4.16 -19.20 -21.86
N THR A 94 -4.20 -20.18 -20.96
CA THR A 94 -5.40 -20.97 -20.66
C THR A 94 -6.47 -20.10 -19.99
N GLU A 95 -6.07 -19.26 -19.03
CA GLU A 95 -6.99 -18.32 -18.37
C GLU A 95 -7.58 -17.29 -19.33
N LEU A 96 -6.78 -16.75 -20.25
CA LEU A 96 -7.24 -15.80 -21.26
C LEU A 96 -8.25 -16.46 -22.20
N GLU A 97 -7.96 -17.68 -22.67
CA GLU A 97 -8.85 -18.42 -23.57
C GLU A 97 -10.26 -18.62 -22.99
N ALA A 98 -10.35 -18.83 -21.67
CA ALA A 98 -11.63 -18.97 -20.96
C ALA A 98 -12.44 -17.67 -20.88
N LEU A 99 -11.79 -16.51 -20.98
CA LEU A 99 -12.44 -15.20 -20.95
C LEU A 99 -12.86 -14.70 -22.34
N LEU A 100 -12.20 -15.18 -23.39
CA LEU A 100 -12.49 -14.77 -24.75
C LEU A 100 -13.83 -15.34 -25.21
N THR A 101 -14.74 -14.49 -25.66
CA THR A 101 -16.01 -14.90 -26.27
C THR A 101 -15.99 -14.76 -27.79
N GLU A 102 -15.23 -13.78 -28.30
CA GLU A 102 -15.13 -13.48 -29.73
C GLU A 102 -14.24 -14.49 -30.46
N PRO A 103 -14.74 -15.17 -31.52
CA PRO A 103 -13.96 -16.15 -32.28
C PRO A 103 -12.64 -15.60 -32.80
N ALA A 104 -12.64 -14.38 -33.34
CA ALA A 104 -11.43 -13.76 -33.88
C ALA A 104 -10.33 -13.55 -32.82
N GLN A 105 -10.70 -13.25 -31.58
CA GLN A 105 -9.73 -13.10 -30.48
C GLN A 105 -9.21 -14.45 -30.01
N LYS A 106 -10.06 -15.49 -30.00
CA LYS A 106 -9.61 -16.86 -29.73
C LYS A 106 -8.61 -17.33 -30.78
N ASP A 107 -8.91 -17.12 -32.06
CA ASP A 107 -8.01 -17.48 -33.15
C ASP A 107 -6.66 -16.75 -33.05
N ALA A 108 -6.68 -15.45 -32.69
CA ALA A 108 -5.47 -14.69 -32.44
C ALA A 108 -4.65 -15.26 -31.26
N LEU A 109 -5.29 -15.62 -30.16
CA LEU A 109 -4.62 -16.26 -29.02
C LEU A 109 -4.01 -17.61 -29.39
N LEU A 110 -4.76 -18.44 -30.12
CA LEU A 110 -4.29 -19.76 -30.57
C LEU A 110 -3.08 -19.61 -31.50
N LYS A 111 -3.13 -18.64 -32.42
CA LYS A 111 -1.98 -18.30 -33.29
C LYS A 111 -0.77 -17.85 -32.46
N SER A 112 -0.95 -16.97 -31.47
CA SER A 112 0.13 -16.57 -30.55
C SER A 112 0.74 -17.78 -29.83
N ARG A 113 -0.11 -18.72 -29.37
CA ARG A 113 0.30 -19.93 -28.67
C ARG A 113 1.12 -20.85 -29.59
N GLU A 114 0.66 -21.07 -30.81
CA GLU A 114 1.37 -21.85 -31.82
C GLU A 114 2.75 -21.25 -32.13
N GLU A 115 2.81 -19.95 -32.42
CA GLU A 115 4.05 -19.23 -32.71
C GLU A 115 5.02 -19.21 -31.52
N THR A 116 4.50 -19.13 -30.29
CA THR A 116 5.32 -19.21 -29.07
C THR A 116 5.95 -20.60 -28.91
N LEU A 117 5.17 -21.67 -29.12
CA LEU A 117 5.66 -23.05 -29.06
C LEU A 117 6.68 -23.32 -30.18
N ALA A 118 6.42 -22.84 -31.39
CA ALA A 118 7.35 -22.93 -32.51
C ALA A 118 8.66 -22.19 -32.19
N TRP A 119 8.58 -20.96 -31.66
CA TRP A 119 9.77 -20.19 -31.26
C TRP A 119 10.57 -20.86 -30.15
N ARG A 120 9.92 -21.42 -29.12
CA ARG A 120 10.60 -22.19 -28.05
C ARG A 120 11.31 -23.41 -28.62
N LYS A 121 10.63 -24.20 -29.46
CA LYS A 121 11.18 -25.41 -30.07
C LYS A 121 12.34 -25.10 -31.02
N GLN A 122 12.22 -24.04 -31.81
CA GLN A 122 13.23 -23.69 -32.81
C GLN A 122 14.41 -22.95 -32.19
N TRP A 123 14.17 -22.07 -31.22
CA TRP A 123 15.18 -21.16 -30.67
C TRP A 123 15.40 -21.39 -29.18
N GLY A 124 14.43 -21.03 -28.33
CA GLY A 124 14.58 -21.01 -26.87
C GLY A 124 15.10 -22.32 -26.29
N ASP A 125 14.24 -23.33 -26.20
CA ASP A 125 14.54 -24.60 -25.52
C ASP A 125 15.67 -25.38 -26.21
N ARG A 126 15.69 -25.40 -27.55
CA ARG A 126 16.71 -26.11 -28.33
C ARG A 126 18.09 -25.50 -28.13
N LEU A 127 18.23 -24.17 -28.23
CA LEU A 127 19.53 -23.53 -28.08
C LEU A 127 19.97 -23.45 -26.62
N ILE A 128 19.04 -23.35 -25.67
CA ILE A 128 19.37 -23.55 -24.24
C ILE A 128 19.98 -24.93 -24.04
N ALA A 129 19.40 -26.00 -24.61
CA ALA A 129 19.96 -27.34 -24.52
C ALA A 129 21.34 -27.46 -25.19
N ALA A 130 21.54 -26.83 -26.36
CA ALA A 130 22.84 -26.79 -27.04
C ALA A 130 23.92 -26.06 -26.23
N VAL A 131 23.58 -24.94 -25.58
CA VAL A 131 24.52 -24.22 -24.70
C VAL A 131 24.86 -25.08 -23.48
N LYS A 132 23.87 -25.76 -22.87
CA LYS A 132 24.09 -26.68 -21.74
C LYS A 132 24.99 -27.88 -22.11
N SER A 133 25.00 -28.31 -23.37
CA SER A 133 25.88 -29.38 -23.87
C SER A 133 27.25 -28.89 -24.34
N GLY A 134 27.61 -27.63 -24.07
CA GLY A 134 28.91 -27.05 -24.40
C GLY A 134 29.00 -26.44 -25.80
N GLN A 135 27.91 -26.39 -26.57
CA GLN A 135 27.90 -25.89 -27.96
C GLN A 135 27.53 -24.40 -28.06
N ARG A 136 27.99 -23.58 -27.10
CA ARG A 136 27.58 -22.16 -26.98
C ARG A 136 27.96 -21.32 -28.20
N GLU A 137 29.17 -21.47 -28.73
CA GLU A 137 29.63 -20.68 -29.89
C GLU A 137 28.79 -20.97 -31.14
N SER A 138 28.47 -22.24 -31.38
CA SER A 138 27.59 -22.66 -32.47
C SER A 138 26.19 -22.06 -32.33
N ALA A 139 25.60 -22.15 -31.12
CA ALA A 139 24.29 -21.57 -30.83
C ALA A 139 24.26 -20.04 -31.03
N GLN A 140 25.33 -19.33 -30.65
CA GLN A 140 25.46 -17.89 -30.89
C GLN A 140 25.57 -17.56 -32.38
N ALA A 141 26.37 -18.32 -33.14
CA ALA A 141 26.52 -18.14 -34.58
C ALA A 141 25.18 -18.36 -35.30
N GLU A 142 24.41 -19.36 -34.88
CA GLU A 142 23.09 -19.64 -35.43
C GLU A 142 22.11 -18.47 -35.23
N VAL A 143 22.05 -17.90 -34.03
CA VAL A 143 21.20 -16.74 -33.75
C VAL A 143 21.64 -15.50 -34.53
N ARG A 144 22.95 -15.27 -34.69
CA ARG A 144 23.47 -14.16 -35.52
C ARG A 144 23.07 -14.34 -36.98
N ALA A 145 23.18 -15.56 -37.52
CA ALA A 145 22.81 -15.87 -38.90
C ALA A 145 21.29 -15.77 -39.15
N ALA A 146 20.47 -16.09 -38.13
CA ALA A 146 19.02 -16.05 -38.23
C ALA A 146 18.43 -14.64 -38.40
N GLY A 147 19.14 -13.59 -37.97
CA GLY A 147 18.70 -12.21 -38.11
C GLY A 147 17.32 -11.96 -37.48
N LYS A 148 16.31 -11.61 -38.31
CA LYS A 148 14.94 -11.34 -37.83
C LYS A 148 14.14 -12.62 -37.50
N ALA A 149 14.56 -13.80 -37.96
CA ALA A 149 13.82 -15.05 -37.77
C ALA A 149 13.77 -15.51 -36.30
N VAL A 150 14.66 -15.00 -35.44
CA VAL A 150 14.68 -15.27 -34.00
C VAL A 150 13.77 -14.33 -33.19
N LEU A 151 13.17 -13.32 -33.83
CA LEU A 151 12.28 -12.37 -33.14
C LEU A 151 10.96 -13.06 -32.75
N THR A 152 10.38 -12.62 -31.64
CA THR A 152 9.09 -13.13 -31.14
C THR A 152 7.89 -12.37 -31.71
N SER A 153 8.07 -11.55 -32.75
CA SER A 153 7.02 -10.69 -33.29
C SER A 153 5.80 -11.49 -33.79
N ALA A 154 6.00 -12.67 -34.38
CA ALA A 154 4.89 -13.52 -34.83
C ALA A 154 4.00 -14.00 -33.68
N ALA A 155 4.59 -14.24 -32.50
CA ALA A 155 3.86 -14.60 -31.28
C ALA A 155 3.22 -13.38 -30.60
N VAL A 156 3.89 -12.22 -30.61
CA VAL A 156 3.42 -11.02 -29.90
C VAL A 156 2.32 -10.28 -30.65
N LEU A 157 2.38 -10.17 -31.97
CA LEU A 157 1.44 -9.35 -32.76
C LEU A 157 -0.04 -9.75 -32.56
N PRO A 158 -0.42 -11.05 -32.58
CA PRO A 158 -1.80 -11.43 -32.31
C PRO A 158 -2.31 -11.01 -30.92
N LEU A 159 -1.44 -11.02 -29.89
CA LEU A 159 -1.82 -10.55 -28.55
C LEU A 159 -2.02 -9.04 -28.53
N ARG A 160 -1.21 -8.30 -29.29
CA ARG A 160 -1.39 -6.86 -29.47
C ARG A 160 -2.72 -6.55 -30.16
N ASP A 161 -3.11 -7.32 -31.17
CA ASP A 161 -4.40 -7.14 -31.85
C ASP A 161 -5.58 -7.35 -30.87
N ILE A 162 -5.48 -8.35 -29.97
CA ILE A 162 -6.46 -8.54 -28.88
C ILE A 162 -6.49 -7.31 -27.98
N ARG A 163 -5.33 -6.80 -27.56
CA ARG A 163 -5.24 -5.62 -26.69
C ARG A 163 -5.84 -4.37 -27.33
N GLU A 164 -5.50 -4.08 -28.57
CA GLU A 164 -6.03 -2.93 -29.32
C GLU A 164 -7.56 -3.02 -29.46
N ALA A 165 -8.09 -4.23 -29.71
CA ALA A 165 -9.54 -4.45 -29.73
C ALA A 165 -10.18 -4.19 -28.36
N GLN A 166 -9.54 -4.61 -27.26
CA GLN A 166 -10.05 -4.36 -25.91
C GLN A 166 -9.97 -2.89 -25.51
N VAL A 167 -8.91 -2.16 -25.88
CA VAL A 167 -8.81 -0.71 -25.64
C VAL A 167 -9.98 0.01 -26.30
N LYS A 168 -10.30 -0.33 -27.56
CA LYS A 168 -11.45 0.26 -28.26
C LYS A 168 -12.77 -0.01 -27.53
N LEU A 169 -12.98 -1.24 -27.04
CA LEU A 169 -14.18 -1.60 -26.27
C LEU A 169 -14.24 -0.86 -24.93
N ILE A 170 -13.11 -0.68 -24.25
CA ILE A 170 -13.01 0.09 -23.00
C ILE A 170 -13.43 1.54 -23.28
N ASP A 171 -12.87 2.18 -24.32
CA ASP A 171 -13.21 3.56 -24.68
C ASP A 171 -14.69 3.71 -25.04
N GLU A 172 -15.25 2.79 -25.83
CA GLU A 172 -16.68 2.79 -26.20
C GLU A 172 -17.59 2.60 -24.98
N ASN A 173 -17.25 1.68 -24.07
CA ASN A 173 -18.03 1.43 -22.85
C ASN A 173 -17.93 2.58 -21.84
N SER A 174 -16.74 3.18 -21.69
CA SER A 174 -16.53 4.37 -20.86
C SER A 174 -17.30 5.58 -21.39
N ALA A 175 -17.30 5.81 -22.70
CA ALA A 175 -18.10 6.89 -23.31
C ALA A 175 -19.62 6.66 -23.10
N ARG A 176 -20.10 5.42 -23.24
CA ARG A 176 -21.50 5.07 -22.93
C ARG A 176 -21.81 5.28 -21.46
N GLN A 177 -20.90 4.92 -20.56
CA GLN A 177 -21.04 5.12 -19.13
C GLN A 177 -21.10 6.61 -18.75
N GLU A 178 -20.22 7.45 -19.30
CA GLU A 178 -20.25 8.89 -19.08
C GLU A 178 -21.55 9.51 -19.58
N SER A 179 -22.01 9.12 -20.77
CA SER A 179 -23.29 9.56 -21.31
C SER A 179 -24.46 9.12 -20.44
N ALA A 180 -24.45 7.89 -19.92
CA ALA A 180 -25.47 7.36 -19.02
C ALA A 180 -25.49 8.12 -17.68
N ILE A 181 -24.33 8.39 -17.10
CA ILE A 181 -24.19 9.16 -15.85
C ILE A 181 -24.67 10.60 -16.05
N SER A 182 -24.28 11.24 -17.16
CA SER A 182 -24.72 12.60 -17.50
C SER A 182 -26.24 12.67 -17.66
N THR A 183 -26.82 11.73 -18.41
CA THR A 183 -28.26 11.60 -18.59
C THR A 183 -28.97 11.36 -17.25
N ALA A 184 -28.45 10.46 -16.41
CA ALA A 184 -28.99 10.18 -15.08
C ALA A 184 -28.98 11.42 -14.17
N ARG A 185 -27.90 12.22 -14.18
CA ARG A 185 -27.80 13.49 -13.43
C ARG A 185 -28.84 14.50 -13.91
N ILE A 186 -28.99 14.68 -15.22
CA ILE A 186 -29.98 15.60 -15.80
C ILE A 186 -31.41 15.17 -15.43
N VAL A 187 -31.73 13.88 -15.59
CA VAL A 187 -33.04 13.34 -15.23
C VAL A 187 -33.32 13.49 -13.74
N LEU A 188 -32.32 13.30 -12.87
CA LEU A 188 -32.48 13.45 -11.43
C LEU A 188 -32.79 14.89 -11.04
N VAL A 189 -32.06 15.86 -11.61
CA VAL A 189 -32.31 17.30 -11.36
C VAL A 189 -33.67 17.72 -11.91
N LEU A 190 -33.99 17.38 -13.17
CA LEU A 190 -35.28 17.72 -13.77
C LEU A 190 -36.45 17.02 -13.07
N GLY A 191 -36.28 15.77 -12.66
CA GLY A 191 -37.27 15.00 -11.90
C GLY A 191 -37.53 15.61 -10.53
N ALA A 192 -36.48 16.06 -9.82
CA ALA A 192 -36.61 16.77 -8.54
C ALA A 192 -37.35 18.11 -8.71
N ILE A 193 -36.99 18.90 -9.72
CA ILE A 193 -37.67 20.17 -10.04
C ILE A 193 -39.14 19.93 -10.37
N ALA A 194 -39.45 18.91 -11.19
CA ALA A 194 -40.81 18.57 -11.57
C ALA A 194 -41.63 18.12 -10.35
N LEU A 195 -41.08 17.28 -9.46
CA LEU A 195 -41.74 16.83 -8.25
C LEU A 195 -42.04 17.99 -7.29
N ILE A 196 -41.07 18.88 -7.08
CA ILE A 196 -41.26 20.10 -6.26
C ILE A 196 -42.33 20.99 -6.90
N GLY A 197 -42.30 21.18 -8.22
CA GLY A 197 -43.30 21.97 -8.95
C GLY A 197 -44.72 21.39 -8.84
N ILE A 198 -44.87 20.07 -8.99
CA ILE A 198 -46.15 19.36 -8.82
C ILE A 198 -46.63 19.49 -7.37
N ALA A 199 -45.74 19.32 -6.39
CA ALA A 199 -46.08 19.45 -4.97
C ALA A 199 -46.56 20.88 -4.63
N ILE A 200 -45.85 21.91 -5.10
CA ILE A 200 -46.24 23.32 -4.92
C ILE A 200 -47.57 23.62 -5.63
N MET A 201 -47.76 23.14 -6.87
CA MET A 201 -49.01 23.30 -7.62
C MET A 201 -50.19 22.65 -6.89
N LEU A 202 -50.04 21.40 -6.43
CA LEU A 202 -51.06 20.67 -5.68
C LEU A 202 -51.35 21.33 -4.33
N ALA A 203 -50.32 21.81 -3.62
CA ALA A 203 -50.47 22.56 -2.39
C ALA A 203 -51.30 23.84 -2.62
N MET A 204 -50.94 24.66 -3.62
CA MET A 204 -51.71 25.85 -3.98
C MET A 204 -53.16 25.52 -4.39
N MET A 205 -53.35 24.43 -5.13
CA MET A 205 -54.67 23.97 -5.57
C MET A 205 -55.54 23.53 -4.37
N LEU A 206 -55.01 22.71 -3.47
CA LEU A 206 -55.71 22.25 -2.27
C LEU A 206 -55.98 23.40 -1.29
N THR A 207 -55.02 24.33 -1.11
CA THR A 207 -55.22 25.54 -0.30
C THR A 207 -56.35 26.41 -0.85
N ARG A 208 -56.44 26.60 -2.18
CA ARG A 208 -57.54 27.36 -2.80
C ARG A 208 -58.88 26.63 -2.75
N MET A 209 -58.91 25.31 -2.89
CA MET A 209 -60.14 24.54 -3.00
C MET A 209 -60.74 24.08 -1.67
N ILE A 210 -59.91 23.91 -0.64
CA ILE A 210 -60.30 23.38 0.68
C ILE A 210 -59.99 24.40 1.76
N ALA A 211 -58.72 24.74 1.97
CA ALA A 211 -58.30 25.53 3.14
C ALA A 211 -58.98 26.92 3.17
N ARG A 212 -58.88 27.72 2.10
CA ARG A 212 -59.48 29.06 2.03
C ARG A 212 -61.00 29.07 2.26
N PRO A 213 -61.82 28.22 1.61
CA PRO A 213 -63.24 28.11 1.91
C PRO A 213 -63.55 27.72 3.36
N VAL A 214 -62.79 26.79 3.95
CA VAL A 214 -62.95 26.43 5.38
C VAL A 214 -62.62 27.62 6.27
N THR A 215 -61.57 28.39 5.99
CA THR A 215 -61.23 29.61 6.76
C THR A 215 -62.31 30.69 6.61
N ARG A 216 -62.94 30.81 5.43
CA ARG A 216 -64.05 31.75 5.21
C ARG A 216 -65.34 31.32 5.92
N LEU A 217 -65.67 30.03 5.90
CA LEU A 217 -66.85 29.49 6.60
C LEU A 217 -66.69 29.57 8.12
N THR A 218 -65.49 29.32 8.65
CA THR A 218 -65.19 29.49 10.08
C THR A 218 -65.27 30.96 10.50
N GLY A 219 -64.77 31.90 9.68
CA GLY A 219 -64.96 33.34 9.90
C GLY A 219 -66.45 33.75 9.89
N THR A 220 -67.22 33.23 8.93
CA THR A 220 -68.67 33.51 8.83
C THR A 220 -69.42 32.96 10.04
N MET A 221 -69.08 31.77 10.53
CA MET A 221 -69.65 31.22 11.76
C MET A 221 -69.30 32.05 13.00
N ALA A 222 -68.08 32.58 13.07
CA ALA A 222 -67.67 33.47 14.17
C ALA A 222 -68.46 34.80 14.15
N ASP A 223 -68.69 35.37 12.96
CA ASP A 223 -69.53 36.57 12.81
C ASP A 223 -71.01 36.30 13.14
N LEU A 224 -71.55 35.13 12.76
CA LEU A 224 -72.91 34.69 13.11
C LEU A 224 -73.07 34.51 14.63
N ALA A 225 -72.08 33.88 15.27
CA ALA A 225 -72.03 33.71 16.73
C ALA A 225 -71.88 35.04 17.49
N ALA A 226 -71.26 36.05 16.88
CA ALA A 226 -71.14 37.40 17.40
C ALA A 226 -72.41 38.26 17.18
N GLY A 227 -73.51 37.67 16.69
CA GLY A 227 -74.80 38.33 16.54
C GLY A 227 -74.95 39.15 15.25
N LYS A 228 -74.00 39.05 14.29
CA LYS A 228 -74.13 39.67 12.97
C LYS A 228 -74.94 38.75 12.06
N ASN A 229 -76.26 38.86 12.15
CA ASN A 229 -77.19 37.97 11.44
C ASN A 229 -77.44 38.37 9.97
N ASP A 230 -76.94 39.53 9.53
CA ASP A 230 -77.11 40.05 8.16
C ASP A 230 -75.82 39.87 7.33
N ILE A 231 -75.30 38.63 7.30
CA ILE A 231 -74.12 38.28 6.51
C ILE A 231 -74.47 37.17 5.51
N ALA A 232 -74.08 37.39 4.26
CA ALA A 232 -74.26 36.39 3.20
C ALA A 232 -73.30 35.22 3.44
N VAL A 233 -73.83 34.00 3.58
CA VAL A 233 -73.01 32.79 3.73
C VAL A 233 -72.41 32.45 2.36
N PRO A 234 -71.07 32.52 2.19
CA PRO A 234 -70.43 32.23 0.91
C PRO A 234 -70.46 30.73 0.58
N ASP A 235 -70.28 30.39 -0.70
CA ASP A 235 -70.05 29.03 -1.20
C ASP A 235 -71.23 28.03 -1.01
N THR A 236 -72.47 28.51 -0.91
CA THR A 236 -73.72 27.73 -0.66
C THR A 236 -74.25 26.98 -1.88
N ASP A 237 -73.80 27.37 -3.07
CA ASP A 237 -74.05 26.75 -4.37
C ASP A 237 -73.16 25.53 -4.65
N ARG A 238 -72.22 25.21 -3.75
CA ARG A 238 -71.33 24.05 -3.89
C ARG A 238 -72.08 22.72 -3.68
N ALA A 239 -71.58 21.69 -4.36
CA ALA A 239 -72.11 20.33 -4.34
C ALA A 239 -71.17 19.33 -3.61
N ASP A 240 -70.13 19.82 -2.95
CA ASP A 240 -69.21 19.02 -2.13
C ASP A 240 -69.44 19.25 -0.63
N GLU A 241 -68.69 18.57 0.24
CA GLU A 241 -68.91 18.61 1.69
C GLU A 241 -68.80 20.04 2.28
N LEU A 242 -68.06 20.93 1.62
CA LEU A 242 -67.98 22.34 2.01
C LEU A 242 -69.25 23.12 1.66
N GLY A 243 -69.94 22.73 0.57
CA GLY A 243 -71.28 23.22 0.25
C GLY A 243 -72.33 22.69 1.22
N ASP A 244 -72.20 21.45 1.68
CA ASP A 244 -73.06 20.88 2.73
C ASP A 244 -72.83 21.61 4.07
N MET A 245 -71.59 21.96 4.40
CA MET A 245 -71.26 22.82 5.55
C MET A 245 -71.81 24.25 5.38
N ALA A 246 -71.68 24.87 4.21
CA ALA A 246 -72.23 26.20 3.93
C ALA A 246 -73.77 26.22 3.99
N LYS A 247 -74.44 25.17 3.51
CA LYS A 247 -75.88 24.97 3.65
C LYS A 247 -76.28 24.68 5.10
N ALA A 248 -75.47 23.94 5.85
CA ALA A 248 -75.68 23.76 7.28
C ALA A 248 -75.54 25.09 8.04
N VAL A 249 -74.65 25.99 7.62
CA VAL A 249 -74.53 27.36 8.15
C VAL A 249 -75.74 28.23 7.76
N LEU A 250 -76.32 28.06 6.56
CA LEU A 250 -77.61 28.68 6.19
C LEU A 250 -78.76 28.15 7.06
N VAL A 251 -78.81 26.84 7.31
CA VAL A 251 -79.78 26.22 8.22
C VAL A 251 -79.55 26.68 9.65
N PHE A 252 -78.32 26.96 10.08
CA PHE A 252 -78.00 27.53 11.40
C PHE A 252 -78.41 29.01 11.52
N ARG A 253 -78.20 29.82 10.46
CA ARG A 253 -78.70 31.20 10.34
C ARG A 253 -80.24 31.23 10.40
N ASP A 254 -80.89 30.28 9.73
CA ASP A 254 -82.35 30.21 9.63
C ASP A 254 -82.99 29.52 10.86
N ALA A 255 -82.26 28.63 11.55
CA ALA A 255 -82.67 28.02 12.83
C ALA A 255 -82.34 28.89 14.06
N ALA A 256 -81.50 29.91 13.93
CA ALA A 256 -81.19 30.86 15.02
C ALA A 256 -82.34 31.84 15.34
N VAL A 257 -83.42 31.84 14.54
CA VAL A 257 -84.56 32.79 14.68
C VAL A 257 -85.83 32.13 15.26
N ALA A 258 -85.90 30.81 15.41
CA ALA A 258 -87.10 30.14 15.88
C ALA A 258 -86.84 29.24 17.10
N GLN A 259 -86.86 29.90 18.27
CA GLN A 259 -87.39 29.36 19.53
C GLN A 259 -86.50 28.28 20.19
N GLU A 260 -86.27 28.23 21.50
CA GLU A 260 -86.94 28.77 22.68
C GLU A 260 -85.94 28.57 23.82
N LYS A 261 -85.65 29.52 24.71
CA LYS A 261 -86.46 29.80 25.90
C LYS A 261 -87.24 28.62 26.52
N ALA A 262 -86.61 27.46 26.67
CA ALA A 262 -86.83 26.56 27.83
C ALA A 262 -85.70 25.52 27.83
N THR A 263 -84.68 25.65 28.68
CA THR A 263 -84.81 25.24 30.07
C THR A 263 -84.01 26.13 31.00
N ALA A 264 -84.75 26.91 31.78
CA ALA A 264 -84.30 27.44 33.05
C ALA A 264 -84.16 26.26 34.04
N GLU A 265 -83.00 25.61 34.05
CA GLU A 265 -82.56 24.76 35.16
C GLU A 265 -81.04 24.49 35.13
N LYS A 266 -80.20 25.53 35.08
CA LYS A 266 -78.78 25.39 35.45
C LYS A 266 -78.10 26.62 36.07
N VAL A 267 -78.89 27.62 36.49
CA VAL A 267 -78.40 28.91 37.05
C VAL A 267 -77.97 28.80 38.53
N ARG A 268 -77.39 27.67 38.95
CA ARG A 268 -76.68 27.61 40.25
C ARG A 268 -75.30 26.96 40.19
N SER A 269 -74.84 26.51 39.02
CA SER A 269 -73.45 26.05 38.78
C SER A 269 -72.68 26.95 37.78
N GLU A 270 -73.33 27.94 37.14
CA GLU A 270 -72.74 28.72 36.03
C GLU A 270 -71.68 29.76 36.44
N ALA A 271 -71.79 30.43 37.59
CA ALA A 271 -70.75 31.40 38.00
C ALA A 271 -69.41 30.71 38.33
N ALA A 272 -69.47 29.48 38.87
CA ALA A 272 -68.31 28.63 39.11
C ALA A 272 -67.77 28.00 37.81
N GLN A 273 -68.65 27.47 36.95
CA GLN A 273 -68.28 26.86 35.67
C GLN A 273 -67.66 27.87 34.70
N GLN A 274 -68.19 29.09 34.63
CA GLN A 274 -67.71 30.13 33.72
C GLN A 274 -66.36 30.70 34.17
N GLN A 275 -66.12 30.78 35.49
CA GLN A 275 -64.81 31.12 36.04
C GLN A 275 -63.78 30.00 35.84
N VAL A 276 -64.15 28.73 36.08
CA VAL A 276 -63.31 27.55 35.78
C VAL A 276 -62.90 27.49 34.31
N VAL A 277 -63.85 27.70 33.39
CA VAL A 277 -63.57 27.72 31.94
C VAL A 277 -62.72 28.93 31.55
N SER A 278 -62.95 30.10 32.13
CA SER A 278 -62.14 31.29 31.90
C SER A 278 -60.70 31.12 32.39
N ASP A 279 -60.51 30.59 33.60
CA ASP A 279 -59.19 30.35 34.19
C ASP A 279 -58.43 29.26 33.43
N LEU A 280 -59.13 28.20 33.01
CA LEU A 280 -58.56 27.16 32.14
C LEU A 280 -58.20 27.73 30.77
N ALA A 281 -59.04 28.55 30.15
CA ALA A 281 -58.76 29.19 28.87
C ALA A 281 -57.56 30.14 28.95
N ALA A 282 -57.46 30.91 30.04
CA ALA A 282 -56.30 31.78 30.29
C ALA A 282 -55.02 30.96 30.51
N ALA A 283 -55.10 29.86 31.26
CA ALA A 283 -53.96 28.96 31.48
C ALA A 283 -53.52 28.24 30.20
N LEU A 284 -54.46 27.78 29.38
CA LEU A 284 -54.20 27.23 28.05
C LEU A 284 -53.60 28.27 27.10
N GLY A 285 -54.08 29.52 27.16
CA GLY A 285 -53.52 30.66 26.43
C GLY A 285 -52.04 30.87 26.77
N LYS A 286 -51.70 30.94 28.06
CA LYS A 286 -50.32 31.04 28.54
C LYS A 286 -49.47 29.81 28.17
N MET A 287 -50.01 28.60 28.30
CA MET A 287 -49.34 27.36 27.89
C MET A 287 -49.03 27.35 26.38
N SER A 288 -49.97 27.79 25.53
CA SER A 288 -49.75 27.92 24.08
C SER A 288 -48.71 28.97 23.70
N ALA A 289 -48.50 29.96 24.57
CA ALA A 289 -47.42 30.93 24.45
C ALA A 289 -46.08 30.41 25.00
N GLY A 290 -46.04 29.18 25.53
CA GLY A 290 -44.85 28.50 26.04
C GLY A 290 -44.66 28.59 27.55
N ASP A 291 -45.59 29.16 28.32
CA ASP A 291 -45.44 29.27 29.77
C ASP A 291 -45.92 28.00 30.50
N LEU A 292 -44.96 27.17 30.95
CA LEU A 292 -45.21 25.93 31.70
C LEU A 292 -45.17 26.13 33.22
N THR A 293 -45.08 27.38 33.68
CA THR A 293 -45.07 27.71 35.13
C THR A 293 -46.46 28.01 35.68
N VAL A 294 -47.46 28.04 34.79
CA VAL A 294 -48.85 28.34 35.16
C VAL A 294 -49.39 27.25 36.07
N THR A 295 -50.19 27.65 37.06
CA THR A 295 -50.85 26.70 37.96
C THR A 295 -52.29 27.17 38.14
N LEU A 296 -53.24 26.29 37.88
CA LEU A 296 -54.64 26.52 38.23
C LEU A 296 -54.79 26.36 39.75
N LYS A 297 -55.58 27.24 40.37
CA LYS A 297 -55.82 27.23 41.82
C LYS A 297 -57.28 27.56 42.09
N ASN A 298 -57.81 27.01 43.18
CA ASN A 298 -59.12 27.35 43.75
C ASN A 298 -60.33 26.88 42.91
N PHE A 299 -60.25 25.75 42.21
CA PHE A 299 -61.42 25.20 41.51
C PHE A 299 -62.42 24.58 42.51
N PRO A 300 -63.73 24.89 42.38
CA PRO A 300 -64.78 24.35 43.25
C PRO A 300 -64.97 22.84 43.05
N GLY A 301 -65.52 22.17 44.07
CA GLY A 301 -65.39 20.72 44.31
C GLY A 301 -65.53 19.78 43.11
N GLU A 302 -66.50 20.00 42.21
CA GLU A 302 -66.74 19.17 41.02
C GLU A 302 -65.66 19.31 39.92
N TYR A 303 -64.87 20.39 39.93
CA TYR A 303 -63.79 20.67 38.96
C TYR A 303 -62.38 20.51 39.54
N ARG A 304 -62.23 20.12 40.82
CA ARG A 304 -60.91 19.94 41.46
C ARG A 304 -60.04 18.90 40.73
N LYS A 305 -60.66 17.82 40.24
CA LYS A 305 -59.95 16.81 39.44
C LYS A 305 -59.38 17.39 38.14
N LEU A 306 -60.06 18.35 37.52
CA LEU A 306 -59.58 19.03 36.31
C LEU A 306 -58.39 19.95 36.62
N GLU A 307 -58.42 20.65 37.77
CA GLU A 307 -57.27 21.41 38.27
C GLU A 307 -56.06 20.48 38.52
N GLU A 308 -56.28 19.37 39.22
CA GLU A 308 -55.26 18.36 39.52
C GLU A 308 -54.68 17.74 38.25
N ASP A 309 -55.52 17.27 37.33
CA ASP A 309 -55.11 16.65 36.06
C ASP A 309 -54.36 17.67 35.16
N PHE A 310 -54.82 18.92 35.08
CA PHE A 310 -54.12 19.98 34.33
C PHE A 310 -52.76 20.29 34.94
N ASN A 311 -52.70 20.52 36.25
CA ASN A 311 -51.45 20.84 36.95
C ASN A 311 -50.46 19.66 36.90
N ALA A 312 -50.95 18.42 36.98
CA ALA A 312 -50.15 17.21 36.82
C ALA A 312 -49.60 17.07 35.38
N ALA A 313 -50.43 17.32 34.36
CA ALA A 313 -50.00 17.31 32.96
C ALA A 313 -48.96 18.40 32.67
N LEU A 314 -49.17 19.62 33.18
CA LEU A 314 -48.21 20.72 33.03
C LEU A 314 -46.90 20.44 33.78
N GLY A 315 -47.00 19.84 34.97
CA GLY A 315 -45.86 19.39 35.77
C GLY A 315 -45.02 18.33 35.04
N ALA A 316 -45.66 17.30 34.49
CA ALA A 316 -44.99 16.26 33.70
C ALA A 316 -44.35 16.81 32.42
N LEU A 317 -45.02 17.74 31.73
CA LEU A 317 -44.47 18.40 30.54
C LEU A 317 -43.25 19.25 30.90
N ARG A 318 -43.31 19.99 32.02
CA ARG A 318 -42.19 20.79 32.53
C ARG A 318 -40.99 19.94 32.91
N GLU A 319 -41.21 18.82 33.61
CA GLU A 319 -40.17 17.86 33.96
C GLU A 319 -39.53 17.24 32.72
N THR A 320 -40.35 16.89 31.73
CA THR A 320 -39.87 16.37 30.43
C THR A 320 -39.02 17.41 29.71
N MET A 321 -39.48 18.66 29.60
CA MET A 321 -38.70 19.75 28.97
C MET A 321 -37.41 20.05 29.72
N GLY A 322 -37.42 20.00 31.05
CA GLY A 322 -36.21 20.11 31.87
C GLY A 322 -35.21 18.99 31.61
N SER A 323 -35.71 17.76 31.48
CA SER A 323 -34.88 16.58 31.15
C SER A 323 -34.27 16.69 29.75
N ILE A 324 -35.04 17.18 28.77
CA ILE A 324 -34.55 17.44 27.41
C ILE A 324 -33.50 18.55 27.42
N ALA A 325 -33.71 19.64 28.17
CA ALA A 325 -32.72 20.72 28.29
C ALA A 325 -31.40 20.22 28.88
N LEU A 326 -31.45 19.40 29.93
CA LEU A 326 -30.25 18.79 30.54
C LEU A 326 -29.54 17.84 29.56
N ALA A 327 -30.29 16.96 28.89
CA ALA A 327 -29.72 16.04 27.90
C ALA A 327 -29.06 16.81 26.74
N THR A 328 -29.69 17.89 26.27
CA THR A 328 -29.16 18.75 25.21
C THR A 328 -27.88 19.46 25.65
N GLY A 329 -27.83 19.97 26.88
CA GLY A 329 -26.60 20.57 27.43
C GLY A 329 -25.45 19.57 27.53
N ASN A 330 -25.74 18.32 27.91
CA ASN A 330 -24.74 17.25 27.95
C ASN A 330 -24.24 16.88 26.53
N ILE A 331 -25.13 16.81 25.54
CA ILE A 331 -24.74 16.54 24.14
C ILE A 331 -23.86 17.67 23.61
N HIS A 332 -24.20 18.93 23.88
CA HIS A 332 -23.41 20.07 23.46
C HIS A 332 -22.00 20.04 24.08
N GLY A 333 -21.91 19.81 25.41
CA GLY A 333 -20.63 19.67 26.11
C GLY A 333 -19.80 18.50 25.57
N GLY A 334 -20.40 17.32 25.44
CA GLY A 334 -19.72 16.12 24.92
C GLY A 334 -19.25 16.27 23.47
N SER A 335 -20.02 16.96 22.63
CA SER A 335 -19.62 17.26 21.25
C SER A 335 -18.41 18.20 21.20
N GLY A 336 -18.35 19.18 22.11
CA GLY A 336 -17.18 20.04 22.28
C GLY A 336 -15.92 19.27 22.69
N GLU A 337 -16.06 18.33 23.64
CA GLU A 337 -14.95 17.45 24.05
C GLU A 337 -14.48 16.55 22.91
N ILE A 338 -15.39 15.97 22.13
CA ILE A 338 -15.04 15.15 20.95
C ILE A 338 -14.31 15.98 19.89
N SER A 339 -14.76 17.21 19.63
CA SER A 339 -14.10 18.07 18.65
C SER A 339 -12.68 18.43 19.10
N GLN A 340 -12.49 18.77 20.39
CA GLN A 340 -11.17 19.05 20.93
C GLN A 340 -10.24 17.82 20.89
N ALA A 341 -10.76 16.63 21.20
CA ALA A 341 -10.00 15.38 21.10
C ALA A 341 -9.64 15.03 19.65
N SER A 342 -10.54 15.31 18.70
CA SER A 342 -10.31 15.12 17.27
C SER A 342 -9.23 16.07 16.75
N ASP A 343 -9.20 17.33 17.20
CA ASP A 343 -8.14 18.29 16.85
C ASP A 343 -6.77 17.91 17.44
N ASP A 344 -6.73 17.32 18.64
CA ASP A 344 -5.49 16.75 19.19
C ASP A 344 -5.01 15.54 18.38
N LEU A 345 -5.93 14.64 18.04
CA LEU A 345 -5.63 13.48 17.22
C LEU A 345 -5.14 13.89 15.83
N SER A 346 -5.75 14.90 15.21
CA SER A 346 -5.32 15.49 13.93
C SER A 346 -3.84 15.89 13.97
N ARG A 347 -3.45 16.69 14.97
CA ARG A 347 -2.06 17.15 15.13
C ARG A 347 -1.09 16.00 15.36
N ARG A 348 -1.49 14.98 16.13
CA ARG A 348 -0.68 13.78 16.34
C ARG A 348 -0.54 12.94 15.06
N THR A 349 -1.61 12.83 14.27
CA THR A 349 -1.60 12.15 12.98
C THR A 349 -0.70 12.86 11.98
N GLU A 350 -0.73 14.20 11.92
CA GLU A 350 0.19 15.00 11.10
C GLU A 350 1.66 14.81 11.54
N GLN A 351 1.93 14.87 12.84
CA GLN A 351 3.27 14.63 13.37
C GLN A 351 3.75 13.21 13.07
N GLN A 352 2.86 12.22 13.18
CA GLN A 352 3.16 10.83 12.86
C GLN A 352 3.46 10.64 11.36
N ALA A 353 2.71 11.31 10.48
CA ALA A 353 2.98 11.30 9.05
C ALA A 353 4.38 11.87 8.74
N ALA A 354 4.75 13.00 9.34
CA ALA A 354 6.09 13.59 9.17
C ALA A 354 7.21 12.64 9.67
N SER A 355 7.03 12.00 10.83
CA SER A 355 7.98 11.01 11.34
C SER A 355 8.07 9.76 10.44
N LEU A 356 6.95 9.34 9.83
CA LEU A 356 6.93 8.23 8.89
C LEU A 356 7.67 8.56 7.60
N GLU A 357 7.52 9.77 7.06
CA GLU A 357 8.27 10.24 5.89
C GLU A 357 9.79 10.26 6.17
N GLU A 358 10.22 10.80 7.31
CA GLU A 358 11.64 10.81 7.69
C GLU A 358 12.18 9.38 7.87
N THR A 359 11.39 8.50 8.51
CA THR A 359 11.75 7.09 8.68
C THR A 359 11.86 6.38 7.33
N ALA A 360 10.93 6.61 6.41
CA ALA A 360 10.97 6.02 5.06
C ALA A 360 12.20 6.49 4.26
N ALA A 361 12.55 7.77 4.36
CA ALA A 361 13.76 8.33 3.75
C ALA A 361 15.03 7.68 4.33
N ALA A 362 15.13 7.60 5.66
CA ALA A 362 16.25 6.94 6.34
C ALA A 362 16.37 5.46 5.94
N MET A 363 15.24 4.75 5.83
CA MET A 363 15.20 3.35 5.42
C MET A 363 15.62 3.15 3.97
N THR A 364 15.28 4.08 3.08
CA THR A 364 15.77 4.08 1.69
C THR A 364 17.30 4.22 1.64
N GLN A 365 17.85 5.13 2.45
CA GLN A 365 19.30 5.32 2.56
C GLN A 365 20.01 4.10 3.15
N ILE A 366 19.44 3.47 4.18
CA ILE A 366 19.97 2.23 4.78
C ILE A 366 19.93 1.10 3.75
N THR A 367 18.83 0.96 3.01
CA THR A 367 18.69 -0.06 1.95
C THR A 367 19.77 0.11 0.88
N ALA A 368 20.01 1.33 0.42
CA ALA A 368 21.08 1.63 -0.52
C ALA A 368 22.46 1.29 0.05
N THR A 369 22.70 1.58 1.34
CA THR A 369 23.97 1.29 2.02
C THR A 369 24.22 -0.21 2.15
N VAL A 370 23.18 -1.00 2.46
CA VAL A 370 23.25 -2.46 2.56
C VAL A 370 23.50 -3.08 1.18
N GLN A 371 22.82 -2.61 0.14
CA GLN A 371 23.07 -3.05 -1.24
C GLN A 371 24.49 -2.77 -1.70
N ASN A 372 25.01 -1.57 -1.42
CA ASN A 372 26.40 -1.23 -1.70
C ASN A 372 27.38 -2.09 -0.91
N SER A 373 27.06 -2.43 0.35
CA SER A 373 27.89 -3.33 1.17
C SER A 373 27.89 -4.76 0.62
N ALA A 374 26.75 -5.27 0.15
CA ALA A 374 26.65 -6.58 -0.50
C ALA A 374 27.48 -6.62 -1.79
N ALA A 375 27.37 -5.58 -2.64
CA ALA A 375 28.17 -5.47 -3.85
C ALA A 375 29.67 -5.37 -3.54
N GLY A 376 30.05 -4.54 -2.55
CA GLY A 376 31.43 -4.39 -2.09
C GLY A 376 32.02 -5.68 -1.54
N ALA A 377 31.25 -6.45 -0.77
CA ALA A 377 31.65 -7.77 -0.30
C ALA A 377 31.82 -8.76 -1.48
N GLY A 378 30.94 -8.70 -2.49
CA GLY A 378 31.07 -9.47 -3.73
C GLY A 378 32.39 -9.20 -4.46
N GLU A 379 32.74 -7.92 -4.65
CA GLU A 379 34.01 -7.53 -5.29
C GLU A 379 35.23 -7.89 -4.44
N ALA A 380 35.16 -7.68 -3.13
CA ALA A 380 36.23 -8.10 -2.21
C ALA A 380 36.47 -9.61 -2.29
N ASN A 381 35.41 -10.43 -2.37
CA ASN A 381 35.54 -11.88 -2.48
C ASN A 381 36.23 -12.30 -3.80
N LYS A 382 35.94 -11.61 -4.90
CA LYS A 382 36.63 -11.85 -6.19
C LYS A 382 38.12 -11.54 -6.07
N LEU A 383 38.47 -10.40 -5.48
CA LEU A 383 39.86 -9.99 -5.29
C LEU A 383 40.61 -10.97 -4.38
N VAL A 384 40.01 -11.37 -3.25
CA VAL A 384 40.61 -12.34 -2.32
C VAL A 384 40.86 -13.68 -3.00
N ARG A 385 39.93 -14.17 -3.85
CA ARG A 385 40.13 -15.40 -4.63
C ARG A 385 41.27 -15.29 -5.64
N ALA A 386 41.41 -14.15 -6.31
CA ALA A 386 42.53 -13.89 -7.21
C ALA A 386 43.87 -13.91 -6.43
N THR A 387 43.95 -13.16 -5.32
CA THR A 387 45.14 -13.15 -4.45
C THR A 387 45.47 -14.54 -3.90
N GLN A 388 44.46 -15.36 -3.60
CA GLN A 388 44.67 -16.75 -3.17
C GLN A 388 45.31 -17.60 -4.28
N ALA A 389 44.87 -17.41 -5.53
CA ALA A 389 45.45 -18.10 -6.67
C ALA A 389 46.92 -17.70 -6.88
N ASP A 390 47.21 -16.39 -6.84
CA ASP A 390 48.57 -15.85 -6.98
C ASP A 390 49.50 -16.34 -5.85
N ALA A 391 48.99 -16.42 -4.62
CA ALA A 391 49.74 -16.94 -3.48
C ALA A 391 50.04 -18.44 -3.62
N LYS A 392 49.09 -19.23 -4.14
CA LYS A 392 49.30 -20.66 -4.44
C LYS A 392 50.33 -20.87 -5.53
N GLU A 393 50.29 -20.06 -6.59
CA GLU A 393 51.31 -20.09 -7.65
C GLU A 393 52.68 -19.69 -7.11
N SER A 394 52.77 -18.62 -6.33
CA SER A 394 54.01 -18.18 -5.68
C SER A 394 54.58 -19.25 -4.75
N SER A 395 53.72 -19.95 -4.00
CA SER A 395 54.15 -21.07 -3.14
C SER A 395 54.72 -22.23 -3.95
N LYS A 396 54.22 -22.48 -5.17
CA LYS A 396 54.77 -23.48 -6.08
C LYS A 396 56.17 -23.06 -6.55
N VAL A 397 56.34 -21.81 -7.01
CA VAL A 397 57.63 -21.28 -7.48
C VAL A 397 58.69 -21.34 -6.38
N VAL A 398 58.33 -20.99 -5.14
CA VAL A 398 59.24 -21.13 -3.99
C VAL A 398 59.58 -22.59 -3.72
N GLY A 399 58.62 -23.51 -3.83
CA GLY A 399 58.88 -24.95 -3.73
C GLY A 399 59.88 -25.44 -4.78
N ASP A 400 59.72 -25.02 -6.03
CA ASP A 400 60.63 -25.34 -7.13
C ASP A 400 62.04 -24.76 -6.87
N ALA A 401 62.13 -23.54 -6.31
CA ALA A 401 63.39 -22.91 -5.92
C ALA A 401 64.11 -23.64 -4.78
N VAL A 402 63.39 -24.13 -3.76
CA VAL A 402 63.96 -24.96 -2.69
C VAL A 402 64.54 -26.25 -3.28
N ALA A 403 63.81 -26.91 -4.17
CA ALA A 403 64.27 -28.14 -4.82
C ALA A 403 65.54 -27.89 -5.65
N ALA A 404 65.59 -26.79 -6.41
CA ALA A 404 66.78 -26.43 -7.19
C ALA A 404 68.00 -26.14 -6.29
N MET A 405 67.81 -25.42 -5.17
CA MET A 405 68.90 -25.13 -4.23
C MET A 405 69.41 -26.39 -3.52
N ALA A 406 68.53 -27.33 -3.19
CA ALA A 406 68.92 -28.63 -2.62
C ALA A 406 69.77 -29.46 -3.60
N GLU A 407 69.47 -29.43 -4.90
CA GLU A 407 70.31 -30.08 -5.91
C GLU A 407 71.68 -29.38 -6.06
N ILE A 408 71.75 -28.04 -5.93
CA ILE A 408 73.02 -27.30 -5.92
C ILE A 408 73.86 -27.66 -4.68
N GLU A 409 73.23 -27.78 -3.51
CA GLU A 409 73.89 -28.21 -2.28
C GLU A 409 74.51 -29.60 -2.44
N LYS A 410 73.73 -30.55 -2.95
CA LYS A 410 74.18 -31.91 -3.24
C LYS A 410 75.33 -31.93 -4.26
N SER A 411 75.24 -31.13 -5.33
CA SER A 411 76.31 -31.00 -6.32
C SER A 411 77.60 -30.45 -5.70
N SER A 412 77.49 -29.47 -4.79
CA SER A 412 78.63 -28.90 -4.06
C SER A 412 79.32 -29.91 -3.14
N GLN A 413 78.54 -30.79 -2.49
CA GLN A 413 79.06 -31.89 -1.68
C GLN A 413 79.82 -32.92 -2.55
N GLU A 414 79.30 -33.28 -3.72
CA GLU A 414 79.98 -34.17 -4.66
C GLU A 414 81.28 -33.54 -5.21
N ILE A 415 81.27 -32.24 -5.52
CA ILE A 415 82.50 -31.53 -5.92
C ILE A 415 83.54 -31.57 -4.79
N THR A 416 83.14 -31.35 -3.55
CA THR A 416 84.05 -31.42 -2.38
C THR A 416 84.73 -32.79 -2.31
N LYS A 417 83.97 -33.88 -2.52
CA LYS A 417 84.51 -35.25 -2.55
C LYS A 417 85.49 -35.48 -3.71
N ILE A 418 85.23 -34.90 -4.89
CA ILE A 418 86.15 -34.96 -6.02
C ILE A 418 87.45 -34.23 -5.70
N ILE A 419 87.38 -33.04 -5.07
CA ILE A 419 88.55 -32.28 -4.65
C ILE A 419 89.41 -33.05 -3.65
N GLU A 420 88.81 -33.74 -2.67
CA GLU A 420 89.53 -34.62 -1.74
C GLU A 420 90.26 -35.77 -2.47
N VAL A 421 89.68 -36.31 -3.54
CA VAL A 421 90.33 -37.34 -4.36
C VAL A 421 91.50 -36.75 -5.15
N ILE A 422 91.34 -35.56 -5.72
CA ILE A 422 92.41 -34.86 -6.45
C ILE A 422 93.58 -34.56 -5.51
N ASP A 423 93.32 -34.07 -4.29
CA ASP A 423 94.35 -33.83 -3.29
C ASP A 423 95.10 -35.12 -2.92
N LYS A 424 94.38 -36.24 -2.72
CA LYS A 424 94.99 -37.56 -2.50
C LYS A 424 95.86 -38.00 -3.69
N ILE A 425 95.41 -37.78 -4.93
CA ILE A 425 96.19 -38.11 -6.13
C ILE A 425 97.45 -37.23 -6.21
N ALA A 426 97.33 -35.94 -5.92
CA ALA A 426 98.47 -35.01 -5.89
C ALA A 426 99.50 -35.44 -4.84
N PHE A 427 99.05 -35.81 -3.64
CA PHE A 427 99.90 -36.34 -2.58
C PHE A 427 100.61 -37.64 -2.99
N GLN A 428 99.88 -38.60 -3.57
CA GLN A 428 100.45 -39.84 -4.09
C GLN A 428 101.48 -39.56 -5.20
N THR A 429 101.18 -38.64 -6.12
CA THR A 429 102.09 -38.26 -7.22
C THR A 429 103.35 -37.60 -6.68
N ASN A 430 103.25 -36.75 -5.66
CA ASN A 430 104.37 -36.14 -4.97
C ASN A 430 105.28 -37.19 -4.30
N LEU A 431 104.70 -38.22 -3.67
CA LEU A 431 105.45 -39.34 -3.09
C LEU A 431 106.13 -40.21 -4.16
N LEU A 432 105.44 -40.52 -5.27
CA LEU A 432 106.04 -41.26 -6.39
C LEU A 432 107.21 -40.47 -7.01
N ALA A 433 107.02 -39.17 -7.21
CA ALA A 433 108.05 -38.29 -7.76
C ALA A 433 109.24 -38.16 -6.81
N LEU A 434 109.02 -38.10 -5.50
CA LEU A 434 110.08 -38.14 -4.50
C LEU A 434 110.88 -39.46 -4.58
N ASN A 435 110.19 -40.60 -4.64
CA ASN A 435 110.84 -41.90 -4.79
C ASN A 435 111.66 -41.97 -6.08
N ALA A 436 111.13 -41.45 -7.19
CA ALA A 436 111.83 -41.39 -8.48
C ALA A 436 113.04 -40.44 -8.44
N SER A 437 112.96 -39.29 -7.77
CA SER A 437 114.09 -38.38 -7.57
C SER A 437 115.20 -39.02 -6.73
N VAL A 438 114.85 -39.81 -5.72
CA VAL A 438 115.81 -40.56 -4.89
C VAL A 438 116.50 -41.66 -5.70
N GLU A 439 115.76 -42.44 -6.48
CA GLU A 439 116.31 -43.51 -7.33
C GLU A 439 117.21 -42.92 -8.44
N ALA A 440 116.81 -41.78 -9.02
CA ALA A 440 117.60 -41.06 -10.01
C ALA A 440 118.92 -40.50 -9.43
N ALA A 441 118.92 -40.09 -8.16
CA ALA A 441 120.15 -39.71 -7.45
C ALA A 441 121.06 -40.92 -7.18
N HIS A 442 120.48 -42.10 -6.95
CA HIS A 442 121.21 -43.36 -6.76
C HIS A 442 121.92 -43.82 -8.04
N ALA A 443 121.35 -43.52 -9.22
CA ALA A 443 121.89 -43.86 -10.53
C ALA A 443 123.03 -42.94 -11.05
N GLY A 444 123.46 -41.93 -10.28
CA GLY A 444 124.61 -41.06 -10.63
C GLY A 444 124.42 -40.24 -11.91
N GLU A 445 125.44 -40.16 -12.78
CA GLU A 445 125.37 -39.36 -14.02
C GLU A 445 124.30 -39.84 -15.01
N ALA A 446 123.99 -41.14 -15.03
CA ALA A 446 122.98 -41.72 -15.93
C ALA A 446 121.53 -41.32 -15.55
N GLY A 447 121.28 -40.98 -14.27
CA GLY A 447 119.97 -40.59 -13.75
C GLY A 447 119.65 -39.10 -13.83
N ARG A 448 120.58 -38.26 -14.29
CA ARG A 448 120.47 -36.79 -14.20
C ARG A 448 119.24 -36.21 -14.94
N ALA A 449 118.90 -36.76 -16.11
CA ALA A 449 117.70 -36.36 -16.85
C ALA A 449 116.40 -36.82 -16.15
N PHE A 450 116.40 -38.02 -15.57
CA PHE A 450 115.27 -38.52 -14.78
C PHE A 450 115.04 -37.73 -13.49
N ALA A 451 116.11 -37.28 -12.82
CA ALA A 451 116.01 -36.45 -11.62
C ALA A 451 115.35 -35.08 -11.91
N VAL A 452 115.62 -34.46 -13.07
CA VAL A 452 114.96 -33.21 -13.47
C VAL A 452 113.48 -33.43 -13.71
N VAL A 453 113.11 -34.48 -14.44
CA VAL A 453 111.70 -34.84 -14.68
C VAL A 453 110.97 -35.15 -13.37
N ALA A 454 111.59 -35.92 -12.48
CA ALA A 454 111.01 -36.25 -11.19
C ALA A 454 110.79 -35.01 -10.31
N ASN A 455 111.73 -34.04 -10.30
CA ASN A 455 111.53 -32.77 -9.60
C ASN A 455 110.44 -31.89 -10.23
N GLU A 456 110.30 -31.88 -11.56
CA GLU A 456 109.23 -31.15 -12.25
C GLU A 456 107.85 -31.77 -11.96
N VAL A 457 107.74 -33.10 -11.99
CA VAL A 457 106.52 -33.84 -11.61
C VAL A 457 106.17 -33.58 -10.14
N ARG A 458 107.18 -33.52 -9.26
CA ARG A 458 106.99 -33.18 -7.85
C ARG A 458 106.46 -31.75 -7.67
N ALA A 459 107.05 -30.77 -8.36
CA ALA A 459 106.60 -29.38 -8.33
C ALA A 459 105.17 -29.23 -8.89
N LEU A 460 104.84 -29.96 -9.95
CA LEU A 460 103.47 -30.02 -10.49
C LEU A 460 102.49 -30.62 -9.49
N ALA A 461 102.86 -31.74 -8.85
CA ALA A 461 102.03 -32.38 -7.84
C ALA A 461 101.77 -31.47 -6.64
N GLN A 462 102.78 -30.72 -6.16
CA GLN A 462 102.61 -29.73 -5.11
C GLN A 462 101.65 -28.60 -5.56
N ARG A 463 101.84 -28.06 -6.77
CA ARG A 463 100.94 -27.03 -7.33
C ARG A 463 99.50 -27.55 -7.49
N SER A 464 99.32 -28.83 -7.83
CA SER A 464 97.99 -29.45 -7.91
C SER A 464 97.34 -29.61 -6.54
N ALA A 465 98.10 -29.96 -5.49
CA ALA A 465 97.61 -30.02 -4.12
C ALA A 465 97.20 -28.63 -3.61
N ASP A 466 98.05 -27.62 -3.80
CA ASP A 466 97.76 -26.24 -3.40
C ASP A 466 96.49 -25.72 -4.10
N ALA A 467 96.35 -25.96 -5.42
CA ALA A 467 95.17 -25.58 -6.19
C ALA A 467 93.91 -26.35 -5.76
N ALA A 468 94.03 -27.64 -5.44
CA ALA A 468 92.92 -28.43 -4.92
C ALA A 468 92.44 -27.90 -3.56
N GLN A 469 93.37 -27.51 -2.67
CA GLN A 469 93.04 -26.93 -1.37
C GLN A 469 92.36 -25.55 -1.50
N GLU A 470 92.80 -24.72 -2.45
CA GLU A 470 92.18 -23.43 -2.74
C GLU A 470 90.74 -23.61 -3.28
N ILE A 471 90.55 -24.51 -4.26
CA ILE A 471 89.21 -24.83 -4.79
C ILE A 471 88.32 -25.43 -3.69
N GLY A 472 88.86 -26.32 -2.85
CA GLY A 472 88.14 -26.90 -1.72
C GLY A 472 87.64 -25.83 -0.75
N THR A 473 88.44 -24.80 -0.47
CA THR A 473 88.04 -23.66 0.36
C THR A 473 86.92 -22.85 -0.30
N LEU A 474 87.01 -22.56 -1.61
CA LEU A 474 85.98 -21.84 -2.36
C LEU A 474 84.66 -22.61 -2.43
N ILE A 475 84.70 -23.92 -2.66
CA ILE A 475 83.51 -24.78 -2.69
C ILE A 475 82.90 -24.92 -1.30
N SER A 476 83.71 -25.06 -0.24
CA SER A 476 83.21 -25.08 1.14
C SER A 476 82.48 -23.79 1.50
N ASN A 477 83.02 -22.63 1.11
CA ASN A 477 82.36 -21.34 1.32
C ASN A 477 81.07 -21.22 0.49
N SER A 478 81.09 -21.69 -0.76
CA SER A 478 79.89 -21.72 -1.62
C SER A 478 78.80 -22.62 -1.04
N SER A 479 79.17 -23.78 -0.50
CA SER A 479 78.24 -24.70 0.17
C SER A 479 77.55 -24.04 1.37
N LYS A 480 78.30 -23.30 2.21
CA LYS A 480 77.71 -22.54 3.33
C LYS A 480 76.75 -21.44 2.86
N GLN A 481 77.04 -20.78 1.75
CA GLN A 481 76.15 -19.78 1.16
C GLN A 481 74.87 -20.42 0.60
N VAL A 482 74.98 -21.58 -0.04
CA VAL A 482 73.83 -22.34 -0.53
C VAL A 482 72.96 -22.84 0.63
N GLU A 483 73.55 -23.38 1.69
CA GLU A 483 72.83 -23.80 2.91
C GLU A 483 72.03 -22.63 3.52
N GLY A 484 72.67 -21.45 3.64
CA GLY A 484 71.98 -20.22 4.06
C GLY A 484 70.85 -19.82 3.12
N GLY A 485 71.05 -19.94 1.80
CA GLY A 485 70.04 -19.69 0.77
C GLY A 485 68.83 -20.63 0.87
N VAL A 486 69.07 -21.93 1.03
CA VAL A 486 68.01 -22.95 1.25
C VAL A 486 67.17 -22.58 2.46
N SER A 487 67.82 -22.19 3.56
CA SER A 487 67.13 -21.80 4.80
C SER A 487 66.22 -20.58 4.60
N LEU A 488 66.73 -19.51 3.98
CA LEU A 488 65.96 -18.28 3.70
C LEU A 488 64.77 -18.52 2.77
N VAL A 489 64.96 -19.31 1.71
CA VAL A 489 63.86 -19.67 0.78
C VAL A 489 62.84 -20.57 1.48
N GLY A 490 63.28 -21.47 2.35
CA GLY A 490 62.39 -22.28 3.20
C GLY A 490 61.55 -21.42 4.17
N GLU A 491 62.14 -20.39 4.78
CA GLU A 491 61.41 -19.43 5.60
C GLU A 491 60.39 -18.62 4.80
N ALA A 492 60.75 -18.19 3.59
CA ALA A 492 59.82 -17.53 2.66
C ALA A 492 58.64 -18.45 2.29
N GLY A 493 58.90 -19.75 2.06
CA GLY A 493 57.85 -20.74 1.83
C GLY A 493 56.88 -20.86 3.00
N LYS A 494 57.39 -20.97 4.24
CA LYS A 494 56.56 -20.99 5.46
C LYS A 494 55.75 -19.70 5.62
N ALA A 495 56.31 -18.55 5.26
CA ALA A 495 55.60 -17.27 5.31
C ALA A 495 54.44 -17.23 4.30
N LEU A 496 54.65 -17.71 3.07
CA LEU A 496 53.59 -17.85 2.06
C LEU A 496 52.47 -18.80 2.52
N THR A 497 52.80 -19.93 3.16
CA THR A 497 51.77 -20.84 3.71
C THR A 497 50.90 -20.14 4.75
N ARG A 498 51.48 -19.30 5.62
CA ARG A 498 50.69 -18.50 6.58
C ARG A 498 49.80 -17.49 5.87
N ILE A 499 50.31 -16.81 4.84
CA ILE A 499 49.52 -15.85 4.04
C ILE A 499 48.32 -16.55 3.39
N ILE A 500 48.51 -17.73 2.80
CA ILE A 500 47.40 -18.51 2.21
C ILE A 500 46.31 -18.79 3.25
N GLY A 501 46.69 -19.21 4.45
CA GLY A 501 45.74 -19.42 5.55
C GLY A 501 44.99 -18.15 5.96
N SER A 502 45.68 -17.01 6.06
CA SER A 502 45.03 -15.72 6.34
C SER A 502 44.09 -15.28 5.23
N VAL A 503 44.44 -15.52 3.96
CA VAL A 503 43.58 -15.21 2.80
C VAL A 503 42.32 -16.09 2.81
N ASP A 504 42.44 -17.37 3.18
CA ASP A 504 41.28 -18.26 3.36
C ASP A 504 40.34 -17.77 4.47
N GLU A 505 40.87 -17.32 5.61
CA GLU A 505 40.09 -16.75 6.70
C GLU A 505 39.35 -15.47 6.27
N VAL A 506 40.05 -14.56 5.56
CA VAL A 506 39.43 -13.35 5.00
C VAL A 506 38.34 -13.69 3.99
N SER A 507 38.54 -14.70 3.13
CA SER A 507 37.50 -15.14 2.18
C SER A 507 36.25 -15.63 2.92
N GLY A 508 36.43 -16.38 4.01
CA GLY A 508 35.34 -16.83 4.87
C GLY A 508 34.56 -15.65 5.48
N LEU A 509 35.26 -14.66 6.04
CA LEU A 509 34.63 -13.47 6.62
C LEU A 509 33.87 -12.65 5.58
N VAL A 510 34.44 -12.44 4.39
CA VAL A 510 33.78 -11.70 3.31
C VAL A 510 32.52 -12.43 2.83
N SER A 511 32.55 -13.76 2.75
CA SER A 511 31.37 -14.57 2.43
C SER A 511 30.27 -14.41 3.49
N GLN A 512 30.62 -14.37 4.78
CA GLN A 512 29.66 -14.14 5.86
C GLN A 512 29.04 -12.74 5.78
N ILE A 513 29.85 -11.71 5.48
CA ILE A 513 29.34 -10.34 5.28
C ILE A 513 28.36 -10.29 4.11
N ALA A 514 28.66 -10.94 2.98
CA ALA A 514 27.76 -10.99 1.84
C ALA A 514 26.42 -11.65 2.19
N MET A 515 26.45 -12.78 2.90
CA MET A 515 25.24 -13.46 3.39
C MET A 515 24.44 -12.59 4.37
N ALA A 516 25.12 -11.92 5.31
CA ALA A 516 24.48 -11.05 6.28
C ALA A 516 23.82 -9.83 5.60
N ALA A 517 24.48 -9.24 4.60
CA ALA A 517 23.94 -8.13 3.83
C ALA A 517 22.69 -8.54 3.02
N ASP A 518 22.70 -9.74 2.42
CA ASP A 518 21.53 -10.28 1.72
C ASP A 518 20.34 -10.50 2.67
N GLN A 519 20.58 -11.09 3.84
CA GLN A 519 19.57 -11.27 4.88
C GLN A 519 19.02 -9.91 5.38
N GLN A 520 19.89 -8.93 5.60
CA GLN A 520 19.48 -7.58 5.98
C GLN A 520 18.64 -6.93 4.89
N SER A 521 19.00 -7.07 3.61
CA SER A 521 18.21 -6.55 2.48
C SER A 521 16.78 -7.12 2.48
N SER A 522 16.65 -8.43 2.72
CA SER A 522 15.33 -9.09 2.85
C SER A 522 14.53 -8.56 4.04
N ALA A 523 15.18 -8.39 5.21
CA ALA A 523 14.53 -7.82 6.39
C ALA A 523 14.09 -6.36 6.18
N LEU A 524 14.90 -5.54 5.51
CA LEU A 524 14.56 -4.16 5.18
C LEU A 524 13.37 -4.08 4.22
N ALA A 525 13.21 -5.03 3.30
CA ALA A 525 12.02 -5.11 2.45
C ALA A 525 10.73 -5.35 3.26
N GLN A 526 10.80 -6.18 4.31
CA GLN A 526 9.68 -6.38 5.24
C GLN A 526 9.38 -5.12 6.04
N VAL A 527 10.41 -4.42 6.54
CA VAL A 527 10.22 -3.13 7.24
C VAL A 527 9.59 -2.08 6.32
N ASN A 528 10.02 -2.02 5.04
CA ASN A 528 9.43 -1.10 4.07
C ASN A 528 7.93 -1.38 3.83
N THR A 529 7.55 -2.66 3.85
CA THR A 529 6.14 -3.08 3.78
C THR A 529 5.37 -2.62 5.02
N ALA A 530 5.95 -2.78 6.22
CA ALA A 530 5.34 -2.33 7.46
C ALA A 530 5.16 -0.80 7.52
N ILE A 531 6.12 -0.03 7.00
CA ILE A 531 6.01 1.44 6.86
C ILE A 531 4.86 1.81 5.93
N THR A 532 4.70 1.10 4.82
CA THR A 532 3.59 1.33 3.87
C THR A 532 2.23 1.07 4.53
N GLU A 533 2.12 0.02 5.36
CA GLU A 533 0.89 -0.25 6.11
C GLU A 533 0.64 0.81 7.21
N MET A 534 1.70 1.29 7.88
CA MET A 534 1.59 2.38 8.84
C MET A 534 1.14 3.70 8.20
N ASP A 535 1.61 4.00 6.98
CA ASP A 535 1.15 5.17 6.21
C ASP A 535 -0.35 5.06 5.91
N LYS A 536 -0.80 3.89 5.45
CA LYS A 536 -2.23 3.62 5.22
C LYS A 536 -3.08 3.83 6.47
N VAL A 537 -2.65 3.30 7.62
CA VAL A 537 -3.34 3.52 8.91
C VAL A 537 -3.32 4.99 9.31
N THR A 538 -2.22 5.70 9.04
CA THR A 538 -2.11 7.14 9.34
C THR A 538 -3.09 7.95 8.49
N GLN A 539 -3.24 7.63 7.19
CA GLN A 539 -4.24 8.24 6.32
C GLN A 539 -5.67 7.91 6.74
N GLN A 540 -5.93 6.66 7.17
CA GLN A 540 -7.23 6.27 7.73
C GLN A 540 -7.56 7.04 9.01
N ASN A 541 -6.58 7.27 9.88
CA ASN A 541 -6.74 8.09 11.07
C ASN A 541 -7.07 9.54 10.71
N ALA A 542 -6.41 10.11 9.68
CA ALA A 542 -6.73 11.46 9.21
C ALA A 542 -8.19 11.55 8.71
N ALA A 543 -8.64 10.59 7.89
CA ALA A 543 -10.02 10.53 7.43
C ALA A 543 -11.02 10.35 8.59
N MET A 544 -10.70 9.47 9.55
CA MET A 544 -11.53 9.25 10.74
C MET A 544 -11.64 10.51 11.61
N VAL A 545 -10.55 11.27 11.72
CA VAL A 545 -10.53 12.55 12.44
C VAL A 545 -11.42 13.58 11.75
N GLU A 546 -11.35 13.71 10.42
CA GLU A 546 -12.24 14.60 9.66
C GLU A 546 -13.72 14.22 9.85
N GLU A 547 -14.04 12.93 9.75
CA GLU A 547 -15.40 12.42 9.96
C GLU A 547 -15.88 12.68 11.39
N SER A 548 -15.04 12.40 12.40
CA SER A 548 -15.38 12.62 13.82
C SER A 548 -15.59 14.10 14.12
N ASN A 549 -14.77 14.99 13.57
CA ASN A 549 -14.94 16.43 13.72
C ASN A 549 -16.23 16.92 13.03
N ALA A 550 -16.55 16.40 11.84
CA ALA A 550 -17.80 16.71 11.16
C ALA A 550 -19.03 16.25 11.96
N ALA A 551 -19.00 15.02 12.48
CA ALA A 551 -20.07 14.47 13.31
C ALA A 551 -20.25 15.26 14.62
N ALA A 552 -19.15 15.62 15.29
CA ALA A 552 -19.19 16.44 16.49
C ALA A 552 -19.79 17.82 16.23
N ARG A 553 -19.44 18.46 15.10
CA ARG A 553 -20.04 19.74 14.70
C ARG A 553 -21.54 19.60 14.44
N SER A 554 -21.97 18.60 13.68
CA SER A 554 -23.40 18.34 13.45
C SER A 554 -24.17 18.07 14.74
N LEU A 555 -23.61 17.31 15.69
CA LEU A 555 -24.23 17.09 17.01
C LEU A 555 -24.33 18.38 17.82
N SER A 556 -23.30 19.23 17.77
CA SER A 556 -23.30 20.53 18.43
C SER A 556 -24.37 21.47 17.84
N ASP A 557 -24.52 21.48 16.51
CA ASP A 557 -25.53 22.26 15.81
C ASP A 557 -26.95 21.78 16.13
N GLU A 558 -27.18 20.45 16.12
CA GLU A 558 -28.46 19.84 16.48
C GLU A 558 -28.81 20.12 17.94
N ALA A 559 -27.84 19.99 18.85
CA ALA A 559 -28.03 20.34 20.26
C ALA A 559 -28.34 21.84 20.44
N THR A 560 -27.70 22.72 19.67
CA THR A 560 -28.01 24.16 19.68
C THR A 560 -29.43 24.42 19.18
N GLY A 561 -29.87 23.71 18.13
CA GLY A 561 -31.23 23.76 17.62
C GLY A 561 -32.27 23.29 18.65
N LEU A 562 -32.04 22.14 19.31
CA LEU A 562 -32.88 21.62 20.37
C LEU A 562 -32.95 22.57 21.57
N ALA A 563 -31.81 23.14 21.98
CA ALA A 563 -31.75 24.11 23.06
C ALA A 563 -32.59 25.36 22.75
N SER A 564 -32.55 25.84 21.49
CA SER A 564 -33.40 26.94 21.04
C SER A 564 -34.89 26.59 21.08
N LEU A 565 -35.26 25.38 20.64
CA LEU A 565 -36.66 24.91 20.65
C LEU A 565 -37.19 24.76 22.09
N VAL A 566 -36.41 24.18 22.99
CA VAL A 566 -36.78 24.03 24.41
C VAL A 566 -36.78 25.39 25.11
N GLY A 567 -35.87 26.29 24.78
CA GLY A 567 -35.79 27.64 25.31
C GLY A 567 -37.00 28.53 25.00
N ARG A 568 -37.86 28.13 24.05
CA ARG A 568 -39.17 28.79 23.83
C ARG A 568 -40.17 28.51 24.95
N PHE A 569 -39.96 27.47 25.74
CA PHE A 569 -40.82 27.11 26.87
C PHE A 569 -40.24 27.66 28.18
N ASN A 570 -41.04 28.44 28.91
CA ASN A 570 -40.69 28.85 30.27
C ASN A 570 -40.97 27.70 31.24
N THR A 571 -39.92 27.03 31.68
CA THR A 571 -39.98 25.91 32.64
C THR A 571 -39.82 26.36 34.10
N GLY A 572 -39.65 27.67 34.36
CA GLY A 572 -39.43 28.20 35.71
C GLY A 572 -38.12 27.77 36.36
N ALA A 573 -37.25 27.07 35.62
CA ALA A 573 -35.87 26.83 36.02
C ALA A 573 -35.10 28.13 35.78
N ASP A 574 -34.75 28.79 36.88
CA ASP A 574 -34.01 30.04 36.93
C ASP A 574 -32.81 30.07 35.99
N ALA A 575 -32.61 31.24 35.39
CA ALA A 575 -31.41 31.68 34.67
C ALA A 575 -30.19 31.81 35.60
N GLY A 576 -29.91 30.79 36.40
CA GLY A 576 -28.99 30.83 37.54
C GLY A 576 -28.09 29.61 37.63
N ARG A 577 -27.39 29.27 36.54
CA ARG A 577 -26.19 28.40 36.59
C ARG A 577 -25.26 28.60 35.39
N ALA A 578 -25.17 29.83 34.88
CA ALA A 578 -24.02 30.23 34.09
C ALA A 578 -22.89 30.66 35.06
N SER A 579 -21.68 30.19 34.79
CA SER A 579 -20.42 30.58 35.42
C SER A 579 -20.02 29.84 36.71
N ARG A 580 -19.45 28.64 36.52
CA ARG A 580 -18.25 28.18 37.27
C ARG A 580 -17.59 26.98 36.59
N THR A 581 -17.15 27.15 35.35
CA THR A 581 -16.06 26.34 34.80
C THR A 581 -14.75 26.80 35.47
N ALA A 582 -14.33 26.07 36.49
CA ALA A 582 -12.95 26.13 36.96
C ALA A 582 -12.06 25.46 35.90
N PRO A 583 -10.93 26.06 35.46
CA PRO A 583 -10.05 25.42 34.50
C PRO A 583 -9.42 24.17 35.14
N ALA A 584 -9.49 23.07 34.40
CA ALA A 584 -8.93 21.78 34.78
C ALA A 584 -7.41 21.89 34.98
N ARG A 585 -6.97 21.26 36.07
CA ARG A 585 -5.59 21.11 36.50
C ARG A 585 -4.77 20.46 35.38
N THR A 586 -3.79 21.21 34.87
CA THR A 586 -2.70 20.71 33.99
C THR A 586 -2.09 19.44 34.59
N LEU A 587 -2.29 18.30 33.92
CA LEU A 587 -1.52 17.08 34.18
C LEU A 587 -0.10 17.32 33.67
N ARG A 588 0.82 17.43 34.63
CA ARG A 588 2.26 17.40 34.43
C ARG A 588 2.64 16.09 33.74
N SER A 589 3.18 16.19 32.52
CA SER A 589 3.94 15.12 31.88
C SER A 589 5.15 14.77 32.76
N VAL A 590 5.15 13.58 33.34
CA VAL A 590 6.36 12.99 33.94
C VAL A 590 7.23 12.50 32.78
N GLY A 591 8.47 12.98 32.78
CA GLY A 591 9.43 12.79 31.71
C GLY A 591 9.92 11.36 31.53
N ALA A 592 10.45 11.19 30.33
CA ALA A 592 11.26 10.09 29.83
C ALA A 592 12.26 9.51 30.84
N ARG A 593 12.38 8.18 30.78
CA ARG A 593 13.65 7.48 30.87
C ARG A 593 13.83 6.64 29.62
#